data_AF-A0A4Q3JHA8-F1
#
_entry.id   AF-A0A4Q3JHA8-F1
#
_cell.length_a   1.000
_cell.length_b   1.000
_cell.length_c   1.000
_cell.angle_alpha   90.00
_cell.angle_beta   90.00
_cell.angle_gamma   90.00
#
_symmetry.space_group_name_H-M   'P 1'
#
loop_
_entity.id
_entity.type
_entity.pdbx_description
1 polymer ?
#
loop_
_entity_poly.entity_id
_entity_poly.type
_entity_poly.pdbx_seq_one_letter_code
_entity_poly.pdbx_strand_id
1 'polypeptide(L)'
;MKFKVGCYLAYEAHERCLFTFNVQAFEAENQRVIEETLTVSPSSLLEHYVMPETGNRCVRFEAGPGPLSVRYDALVELNPLR
;
A
#
# COMPACT_ATOMS: atom_id res chain seq x y z
N MET A 1 -7.78 15.86 -12.33
CA MET A 1 -6.31 15.87 -12.54
C MET A 1 -5.78 14.47 -12.34
N LYS A 2 -4.70 14.08 -13.03
CA LYS A 2 -4.08 12.76 -12.87
C LYS A 2 -2.69 12.91 -12.25
N PHE A 3 -2.37 12.05 -11.30
CA PHE A 3 -1.12 12.06 -10.54
C PHE A 3 -0.48 10.67 -10.56
N LYS A 4 0.83 10.62 -10.76
CA LYS A 4 1.61 9.43 -10.44
C LYS A 4 2.14 9.60 -9.02
N VAL A 5 1.81 8.64 -8.16
CA VAL A 5 2.23 8.63 -6.75
C VAL A 5 2.84 7.28 -6.42
N GLY A 6 3.70 7.24 -5.42
CA GLY A 6 4.32 6.00 -4.99
C GLY A 6 5.29 6.19 -3.84
N CYS A 7 5.71 5.07 -3.26
CA CYS A 7 6.70 5.02 -2.22
C CYS A 7 7.53 3.74 -2.30
N TYR A 8 8.75 3.81 -1.78
CA TYR A 8 9.60 2.66 -1.53
C TYR A 8 10.02 2.69 -0.06
N LEU A 9 9.71 1.63 0.67
CA LEU A 9 10.06 1.47 2.08
C LEU A 9 11.01 0.27 2.19
N ALA A 10 12.14 0.47 2.87
CA ALA A 10 13.12 -0.58 3.15
C ALA A 10 13.30 -0.71 4.66
N TYR A 11 13.27 -1.96 5.13
CA TYR A 11 13.40 -2.35 6.53
C TYR A 11 14.42 -3.48 6.66
N GLU A 12 15.02 -3.58 7.84
CA GLU A 12 15.72 -4.78 8.29
C GLU A 12 14.89 -5.40 9.41
N ALA A 13 14.24 -6.53 9.15
CA ALA A 13 13.48 -7.24 10.16
C ALA A 13 14.46 -8.04 11.04
N HIS A 14 14.50 -7.77 12.34
CA HIS A 14 15.39 -8.51 13.25
C HIS A 14 14.82 -9.86 13.68
N GLU A 15 13.48 -9.99 13.64
CA GLU A 15 12.76 -11.20 13.97
C GLU A 15 11.53 -11.35 13.08
N ARG A 16 10.89 -12.52 13.15
CA ARG A 16 9.62 -12.76 12.47
C ARG A 16 8.55 -11.86 13.05
N CYS A 17 7.92 -11.06 12.20
CA CYS A 17 6.87 -10.15 12.63
C CYS A 17 5.78 -9.97 11.57
N LEU A 18 4.62 -9.52 12.06
CA LEU A 18 3.48 -9.17 11.24
C LEU A 18 3.54 -7.68 10.91
N PHE A 19 3.62 -7.36 9.63
CA PHE A 19 3.60 -5.98 9.15
C PHE A 19 2.19 -5.59 8.74
N THR A 20 1.83 -4.32 8.95
CA THR A 20 0.61 -3.73 8.40
C THR A 20 0.94 -2.35 7.84
N PHE A 21 0.65 -2.14 6.56
CA PHE A 21 0.95 -0.90 5.84
C PHE A 21 -0.33 -0.26 5.31
N ASN A 22 -0.45 1.05 5.47
CA ASN A 22 -1.44 1.90 4.82
C ASN A 22 -0.72 2.81 3.83
N VAL A 23 -0.37 2.24 2.68
CA VAL A 23 0.38 2.92 1.60
C VAL A 23 -0.42 3.05 0.32
N GLN A 24 -1.50 2.28 0.18
CA GLN A 24 -2.33 2.30 -1.01
C GLN A 24 -3.14 3.59 -1.06
N ALA A 25 -3.24 4.18 -2.26
CA ALA A 25 -4.06 5.37 -2.46
C ALA A 25 -5.52 5.09 -2.10
N PHE A 26 -6.13 6.06 -1.41
CA PHE A 26 -7.52 6.02 -0.97
C PHE A 26 -8.49 6.06 -2.16
N GLU A 27 -9.63 5.39 -2.06
CA GLU A 27 -10.72 5.50 -3.04
C GLU A 27 -11.90 6.28 -2.44
N ALA A 28 -12.31 7.35 -3.13
CA ALA A 28 -13.38 8.25 -2.72
C ALA A 28 -14.19 8.71 -3.94
N GLU A 29 -15.34 9.36 -3.72
CA GLU A 29 -16.16 9.90 -4.81
C GLU A 29 -15.42 10.90 -5.72
N ASN A 30 -14.43 11.60 -5.15
CA ASN A 30 -13.64 12.59 -5.84
C ASN A 30 -12.20 12.13 -6.12
N GLN A 31 -11.83 10.90 -5.77
CA GLN A 31 -10.51 10.32 -6.04
C GLN A 31 -10.61 8.85 -6.45
N ARG A 32 -10.05 8.50 -7.61
CA ARG A 32 -10.08 7.14 -8.15
C ARG A 32 -8.67 6.63 -8.48
N VAL A 33 -8.37 5.40 -8.08
CA VAL A 33 -7.16 4.69 -8.53
C VAL A 33 -7.40 4.15 -9.94
N ILE A 34 -6.56 4.55 -10.89
CA ILE A 34 -6.65 4.13 -12.30
C ILE A 34 -5.90 2.82 -12.50
N GLU A 35 -4.67 2.78 -12.00
CA GLU A 35 -3.73 1.66 -12.06
C GLU A 35 -2.90 1.70 -10.77
N GLU A 36 -2.58 0.54 -10.22
CA GLU A 36 -1.65 0.44 -9.09
C GLU A 36 -0.87 -0.87 -9.11
N THR A 37 0.26 -0.87 -8.42
CA THR A 37 1.06 -2.06 -8.16
C THR A 37 1.59 -1.98 -6.74
N LEU A 38 1.43 -3.07 -5.99
CA LEU A 38 2.02 -3.26 -4.68
C LEU A 38 2.91 -4.50 -4.74
N THR A 39 4.18 -4.35 -4.39
CA THR A 39 5.13 -5.47 -4.33
C THR A 39 5.85 -5.49 -3.00
N VAL A 40 6.06 -6.69 -2.49
CA VAL A 40 6.80 -6.96 -1.27
C VAL A 40 7.92 -7.93 -1.60
N SER A 41 9.12 -7.64 -1.10
CA SER A 41 10.31 -8.48 -1.28
C SER A 41 10.98 -8.75 0.07
N PRO A 42 11.26 -10.01 0.46
CA PRO A 42 10.94 -11.24 -0.28
C PRO A 42 9.43 -11.44 -0.46
N SER A 43 9.05 -12.27 -1.44
CA SER A 43 7.64 -12.50 -1.76
C SER A 43 6.90 -13.07 -0.54
N SER A 44 5.87 -12.37 -0.08
CA SER A 44 4.99 -12.79 1.01
C SER A 44 3.55 -12.86 0.53
N LEU A 45 2.73 -13.68 1.21
CA LEU A 45 1.28 -13.67 0.99
C LEU A 45 0.69 -12.38 1.58
N LEU A 46 0.05 -11.58 0.73
CA LEU A 46 -0.54 -10.30 1.11
C LEU A 46 -2.02 -10.47 1.46
N GLU A 47 -2.40 -10.07 2.67
CA GLU A 47 -3.78 -9.93 3.12
C GLU A 47 -4.21 -8.48 2.93
N HIS A 48 -5.21 -8.25 2.08
CA HIS A 48 -5.78 -6.92 1.88
C HIS A 48 -7.01 -6.71 2.76
N TYR A 49 -7.09 -5.55 3.41
CA TYR A 49 -8.19 -5.17 4.27
C TYR A 49 -8.58 -3.72 4.05
N VAL A 50 -9.88 -3.47 3.86
CA VAL A 50 -10.44 -2.11 3.83
C VAL A 50 -11.06 -1.83 5.19
N MET A 51 -10.50 -0.85 5.92
CA MET A 51 -10.97 -0.47 7.25
C MET A 51 -12.37 0.14 7.15
N PRO A 52 -13.43 -0.48 7.69
CA PRO A 52 -14.81 0.00 7.51
C PRO A 52 -15.04 1.40 8.09
N GLU A 53 -14.29 1.78 9.12
CA GLU A 53 -14.40 3.06 9.80
C GLU A 53 -13.83 4.24 9.00
N THR A 54 -12.87 3.99 8.11
CA THR A 54 -12.13 5.06 7.43
C THR A 54 -12.09 4.91 5.91
N GLY A 55 -12.33 3.71 5.38
CA GLY A 55 -12.08 3.33 3.98
C GLY A 55 -10.60 3.07 3.67
N ASN A 56 -9.71 3.15 4.66
CA ASN A 56 -8.28 2.95 4.44
C ASN A 56 -7.99 1.55 3.92
N ARG A 57 -7.17 1.47 2.88
CA ARG A 57 -6.76 0.22 2.23
C ARG A 57 -5.43 -0.20 2.82
N CYS A 58 -5.50 -1.14 3.76
CA CYS A 58 -4.35 -1.67 4.46
C CYS A 58 -3.96 -3.02 3.85
N VAL A 59 -2.65 -3.27 3.80
CA VAL A 59 -2.09 -4.58 3.49
C VAL A 59 -1.38 -5.12 4.71
N ARG A 60 -1.53 -6.42 4.96
CA ARG A 60 -0.88 -7.14 6.04
C ARG A 60 -0.15 -8.35 5.48
N PHE A 61 1.02 -8.65 6.03
CA PHE A 61 1.76 -9.85 5.71
C PHE A 61 2.76 -10.17 6.82
N GLU A 62 3.17 -11.43 6.91
CA GLU A 62 4.28 -11.86 7.75
C GLU A 62 5.59 -11.79 6.96
N ALA A 63 6.66 -11.35 7.62
CA ALA A 63 8.02 -11.47 7.11
C ALA A 63 8.95 -12.02 8.18
N GLY A 64 9.91 -12.85 7.75
CA GLY A 64 10.99 -13.36 8.60
C GLY A 64 12.12 -12.33 8.78
N PRO A 65 13.16 -12.68 9.56
CA PRO A 65 14.33 -11.84 9.71
C PRO A 65 15.04 -11.60 8.37
N GLY A 66 15.62 -10.42 8.21
CA GLY A 66 16.38 -10.00 7.03
C GLY A 66 15.81 -8.76 6.33
N PRO A 67 16.33 -8.44 5.14
CA PRO A 67 15.90 -7.27 4.39
C PRO A 67 14.47 -7.45 3.89
N LEU A 68 13.66 -6.43 4.11
CA LEU A 68 12.27 -6.33 3.65
C LEU A 68 12.11 -5.03 2.87
N SER A 69 11.51 -5.10 1.68
CA SER A 69 11.11 -3.90 0.95
C SER A 69 9.67 -3.96 0.50
N VAL A 70 9.00 -2.81 0.57
CA VAL A 70 7.63 -2.59 0.10
C VAL A 70 7.66 -1.47 -0.92
N ARG A 71 7.15 -1.74 -2.13
CA ARG A 71 7.03 -0.75 -3.18
C ARG A 71 5.58 -0.62 -3.60
N TYR A 72 5.09 0.62 -3.60
CA TYR A 72 3.78 0.98 -4.10
C TYR A 72 3.93 2.05 -5.18
N ASP A 73 3.29 1.84 -6.33
CA ASP A 73 3.15 2.83 -7.40
C ASP A 73 1.69 2.88 -7.85
N ALA A 74 1.15 4.06 -8.11
CA ALA A 74 -0.21 4.23 -8.61
C ALA A 74 -0.36 5.44 -9.53
N LEU A 75 -1.30 5.33 -10.47
CA LEU A 75 -1.86 6.44 -11.22
C LEU A 75 -3.24 6.76 -10.62
N VAL A 76 -3.39 7.97 -10.07
CA VAL A 76 -4.60 8.41 -9.37
C VAL A 76 -5.24 9.57 -10.12
N GLU A 77 -6.56 9.55 -10.25
CA GLU A 77 -7.36 10.65 -10.76
C GLU A 77 -8.08 11.34 -9.60
N LEU A 78 -7.80 12.63 -9.38
CA LEU A 78 -8.39 13.46 -8.34
C LEU A 78 -9.21 14.60 -8.96
N ASN A 79 -10.43 14.77 -8.50
CA ASN A 79 -11.30 15.90 -8.80
C ASN A 79 -11.49 16.76 -7.53
N PRO A 80 -10.67 17.80 -7.31
CA PRO A 80 -10.68 18.55 -6.04
C PRO A 80 -11.92 19.43 -5.83
N LEU A 81 -12.75 19.64 -6.86
CA LEU A 81 -13.92 20.54 -6.81
C LEU A 81 -15.25 19.79 -6.71
N ARG A 82 -15.19 18.49 -6.43
CA ARG A 82 -16.37 17.66 -6.17
C ARG A 82 -16.54 17.45 -4.69
#